data_AF-A0A1Y1ZXG5-F1
#
_entry.id   AF-A0A1Y1ZXG5-F1
#
_cell.length_a   1.000
_cell.length_b   1.000
_cell.length_c   1.000
_cell.angle_alpha   90.00
_cell.angle_beta   90.00
_cell.angle_gamma   90.00
#
_symmetry.space_group_name_H-M   'P 1'
#
loop_
_entity.id
_entity.type
_entity.pdbx_description
1 polymer ?
#
loop_
_entity_poly.entity_id
_entity_poly.type
_entity_poly.pdbx_seq_one_letter_code
_entity_poly.pdbx_strand_id
1 'polypeptide(L)'
;MIDLENDAGSRRASERLQHRYRTFTTSRALSAVVDSHLISQITAAEKIITKQDEPVKGGPTAQAQSHVGQELTTQVVHDITMGEKVITGQDQPVQGGPTSVTQSILTTGSSSSPSSDRSASPSNAASNASGVLDSETISKITEKEKSLTGEDGAVTGGPTARAQQHAGEPITSQALHDITEGEKKVTGGERVKGGPTSTAQSELAKSRA
;
A
#
# COMPACT_ATOMS: atom_id res chain seq x y z
N MET A 1 3.56 -10.76 -86.75
CA MET A 1 4.99 -10.40 -86.83
C MET A 1 5.38 -9.97 -85.44
N ILE A 2 6.43 -10.59 -84.91
CA ILE A 2 6.82 -10.62 -83.51
C ILE A 2 7.84 -9.49 -83.29
N ASP A 3 7.59 -8.62 -82.32
CA ASP A 3 8.56 -7.74 -81.66
C ASP A 3 8.28 -7.95 -80.15
N LEU A 4 9.07 -8.69 -79.37
CA LEU A 4 10.42 -8.45 -78.83
C LEU A 4 10.57 -7.12 -78.07
N GLU A 5 10.57 -7.20 -76.73
CA GLU A 5 11.44 -6.47 -75.77
C GLU A 5 10.97 -6.82 -74.33
N ASN A 6 11.63 -7.74 -73.62
CA ASN A 6 12.69 -7.53 -72.61
C ASN A 6 12.30 -6.56 -71.48
N ASP A 7 11.91 -7.04 -70.29
CA ASP A 7 12.72 -7.50 -69.14
C ASP A 7 12.93 -6.38 -68.10
N ALA A 8 12.91 -6.82 -66.84
CA ALA A 8 13.39 -6.20 -65.62
C ALA A 8 12.45 -5.24 -64.85
N GLY A 9 12.29 -5.54 -63.56
CA GLY A 9 11.88 -4.56 -62.55
C GLY A 9 10.68 -5.02 -61.71
N SER A 10 10.85 -5.97 -60.79
CA SER A 10 11.19 -5.65 -59.38
C SER A 10 10.08 -4.89 -58.64
N ARG A 11 9.61 -5.54 -57.56
CA ARG A 11 8.94 -5.00 -56.34
C ARG A 11 7.42 -4.90 -56.44
N ARG A 12 6.68 -5.93 -55.97
CA ARG A 12 6.28 -6.08 -54.55
C ARG A 12 5.92 -4.74 -53.89
N ALA A 13 4.73 -4.23 -54.20
CA ALA A 13 4.01 -3.34 -53.29
C ALA A 13 3.44 -4.18 -52.14
N SER A 14 4.33 -4.58 -51.22
CA SER A 14 3.94 -5.04 -49.89
C SER A 14 3.66 -3.81 -49.06
N GLU A 15 2.42 -3.34 -49.09
CA GLU A 15 1.90 -2.32 -48.19
C GLU A 15 1.74 -2.96 -46.80
N ARG A 16 2.88 -3.22 -46.16
CA ARG A 16 2.97 -3.58 -44.76
C ARG A 16 2.67 -2.32 -43.97
N LEU A 17 1.46 -2.31 -43.41
CA LEU A 17 1.08 -1.60 -42.19
C LEU A 17 2.33 -1.30 -41.34
N GLN A 18 2.75 -0.04 -41.34
CA GLN A 18 3.74 0.46 -40.40
C GLN A 18 3.08 0.50 -39.02
N HIS A 19 3.02 -0.66 -38.38
CA HIS A 19 2.88 -0.72 -36.93
C HIS A 19 4.12 -0.03 -36.36
N ARG A 20 3.90 1.21 -35.93
CA ARG A 20 4.75 1.93 -34.99
C ARG A 20 4.97 1.01 -33.79
N TYR A 21 6.04 0.24 -33.81
CA TYR A 21 6.62 -0.32 -32.60
C TYR A 21 7.04 0.88 -31.77
N ARG A 22 6.16 1.32 -30.86
CA ARG A 22 6.57 2.09 -29.71
C ARG A 22 7.57 1.20 -29.00
N THR A 23 8.84 1.54 -29.12
CA THR A 23 9.88 1.05 -28.23
C THR A 23 9.45 1.42 -26.82
N PHE A 24 8.87 0.46 -26.11
CA PHE A 24 8.75 0.53 -24.67
C PHE A 24 10.18 0.44 -24.15
N THR A 25 10.80 1.59 -23.93
CA THR A 25 11.92 1.68 -23.00
C THR A 25 11.35 1.26 -21.65
N THR A 26 11.51 -0.01 -21.29
CA THR A 26 11.35 -0.47 -19.91
C THR A 26 12.39 0.28 -19.11
N SER A 27 12.00 1.43 -18.56
CA SER A 27 12.71 2.05 -17.45
C SER A 27 13.00 0.94 -16.46
N ARG A 28 14.28 0.70 -16.21
CA ARG A 28 14.75 -0.24 -15.19
C ARG A 28 14.06 0.17 -13.89
N ALA A 29 13.01 -0.55 -13.51
CA ALA A 29 12.40 -0.41 -12.20
C ALA A 29 13.54 -0.61 -11.20
N LEU A 30 13.67 0.32 -10.27
CA LEU A 30 14.62 0.18 -9.16
C LEU A 30 14.20 -1.10 -8.43
N SER A 31 14.96 -2.19 -8.61
CA SER A 31 14.66 -3.43 -7.90
C SER A 31 14.97 -3.19 -6.43
N ALA A 32 13.92 -3.09 -5.62
CA ALA A 32 14.09 -3.22 -4.18
C ALA A 32 14.73 -4.60 -3.97
N VAL A 33 15.83 -4.69 -3.23
CA VAL A 33 16.49 -5.96 -2.92
C VAL A 33 15.98 -6.42 -1.56
N VAL A 34 15.87 -7.73 -1.36
CA VAL A 34 15.60 -8.28 -0.03
C VAL A 34 16.84 -8.07 0.83
N ASP A 35 16.81 -7.00 1.61
CA ASP A 35 17.88 -6.58 2.50
C ASP A 35 17.53 -6.84 3.98
N SER A 36 18.52 -6.63 4.85
CA SER A 36 18.35 -6.80 6.29
C SER A 36 17.28 -5.86 6.87
N HIS A 37 17.09 -4.69 6.25
CA HIS A 37 16.09 -3.72 6.65
C HIS A 37 14.66 -4.21 6.35
N LEU A 38 14.42 -4.76 5.15
CA LEU A 38 13.15 -5.39 4.81
C LEU A 38 12.84 -6.56 5.75
N ILE A 39 13.82 -7.44 6.00
CA ILE A 39 13.65 -8.59 6.88
C ILE A 39 13.30 -8.15 8.30
N SER A 40 13.94 -7.08 8.80
CA SER A 40 13.63 -6.53 10.11
C SER A 40 12.19 -6.00 10.20
N GLN A 41 11.68 -5.35 9.15
CA GLN A 41 10.30 -4.86 9.13
C GLN A 41 9.28 -6.00 9.03
N ILE A 42 9.57 -7.00 8.21
CA ILE A 42 8.76 -8.23 8.10
C ILE A 42 8.71 -8.94 9.46
N THR A 43 9.85 -9.05 10.15
CA THR A 43 9.93 -9.66 11.48
C THR A 43 9.10 -8.88 12.49
N ALA A 44 9.18 -7.55 12.49
CA ALA A 44 8.39 -6.70 13.37
C ALA A 44 6.89 -6.86 13.11
N ALA A 45 6.48 -6.93 11.84
CA ALA A 45 5.09 -7.16 11.45
C ALA A 45 4.61 -8.57 11.83
N GLU A 46 5.44 -9.59 11.66
CA GLU A 46 5.15 -10.96 12.09
C GLU A 46 4.97 -11.04 13.61
N LYS A 47 5.84 -10.37 14.39
CA LYS A 47 5.74 -10.31 15.85
C LYS A 47 4.42 -9.71 16.33
N ILE A 48 3.89 -8.71 15.64
CA ILE A 48 2.59 -8.11 15.97
C ILE A 48 1.47 -9.14 15.82
N ILE A 49 1.56 -10.01 14.81
CA ILE A 49 0.54 -11.03 14.50
C ILE A 49 0.67 -12.24 15.43
N THR A 50 1.87 -12.80 15.59
CA THR A 50 2.12 -14.05 16.33
C THR A 50 2.22 -13.83 17.83
N LYS A 51 2.50 -12.59 18.26
CA LYS A 51 2.92 -12.23 19.63
C LYS A 51 4.18 -12.98 20.08
N GLN A 52 4.95 -13.53 19.15
CA GLN A 52 6.22 -14.20 19.40
C GLN A 52 7.37 -13.32 18.96
N ASP A 53 8.43 -13.29 19.78
CA ASP A 53 9.67 -12.54 19.47
C ASP A 53 10.54 -13.26 18.43
N GLU A 54 10.35 -14.57 18.26
CA GLU A 54 11.12 -15.38 17.32
C GLU A 54 10.36 -15.57 15.99
N PRO A 55 11.09 -15.59 14.85
CA PRO A 55 10.51 -15.94 13.55
C PRO A 55 9.88 -17.33 13.60
N VAL A 56 8.62 -17.44 13.17
CA VAL A 56 7.94 -18.73 13.11
C VAL A 56 8.51 -19.54 11.95
N LYS A 57 8.76 -20.84 12.22
CA LYS A 57 9.27 -21.76 11.20
C LYS A 57 8.29 -21.87 10.03
N GLY A 58 8.73 -21.49 8.83
CA GLY A 58 7.88 -21.46 7.63
C GLY A 58 7.00 -20.21 7.51
N GLY A 59 7.16 -19.26 8.44
CA GLY A 59 6.48 -17.97 8.44
C GLY A 59 7.02 -16.99 7.40
N PRO A 60 6.40 -15.81 7.29
CA PRO A 60 6.76 -14.79 6.32
C PRO A 60 8.20 -14.28 6.49
N THR A 61 8.72 -14.18 7.71
CA THR A 61 10.13 -13.85 7.96
C THR A 61 11.08 -14.92 7.44
N ALA A 62 10.77 -16.20 7.65
CA ALA A 62 11.58 -17.30 7.15
C ALA A 62 11.59 -17.36 5.61
N GLN A 63 10.45 -17.04 4.99
CA GLN A 63 10.36 -16.91 3.53
C GLN A 63 11.19 -15.73 3.03
N ALA A 64 11.05 -14.55 3.65
CA ALA A 64 11.86 -13.38 3.30
C ALA A 64 13.37 -13.65 3.44
N GLN A 65 13.79 -14.35 4.49
CA GLN A 65 15.19 -14.73 4.69
C GLN A 65 15.71 -15.69 3.62
N SER A 66 14.85 -16.51 3.01
CA SER A 66 15.23 -17.41 1.92
C SER A 66 15.54 -16.66 0.61
N HIS A 67 15.12 -15.40 0.51
CA HIS A 67 15.35 -14.53 -0.64
C HIS A 67 16.39 -13.44 -0.38
N VAL A 68 17.16 -13.48 0.72
CA VAL A 68 18.18 -12.47 1.03
C VAL A 68 19.11 -12.24 -0.16
N GLY A 69 19.29 -10.98 -0.54
CA GLY A 69 20.16 -10.58 -1.65
C GLY A 69 19.55 -10.80 -3.04
N GLN A 70 18.32 -11.30 -3.13
CA GLN A 70 17.56 -11.38 -4.38
C GLN A 70 16.73 -10.11 -4.59
N GLU A 71 16.37 -9.84 -5.85
CA GLU A 71 15.44 -8.77 -6.16
C GLU A 71 14.04 -9.09 -5.61
N LEU A 72 13.41 -8.08 -5.02
CA LEU A 72 12.05 -8.12 -4.54
C LEU A 72 11.12 -8.15 -5.76
N THR A 73 10.77 -9.36 -6.15
CA THR A 73 9.84 -9.64 -7.25
C THR A 73 8.46 -10.00 -6.71
N THR A 74 7.48 -10.06 -7.59
CA THR A 74 6.15 -10.59 -7.27
C THR A 74 6.20 -12.01 -6.73
N GLN A 75 7.20 -12.81 -7.14
CA GLN A 75 7.42 -14.15 -6.61
C GLN A 75 7.80 -14.11 -5.13
N VAL A 76 8.75 -13.24 -4.74
CA VAL A 76 9.17 -13.07 -3.34
C VAL A 76 8.00 -12.60 -2.49
N VAL A 77 7.19 -11.65 -2.99
CA VAL A 77 5.98 -11.20 -2.30
C VAL A 77 4.99 -12.35 -2.11
N HIS A 78 4.80 -13.18 -3.14
CA HIS A 78 3.92 -14.35 -3.08
C HIS A 78 4.39 -15.36 -2.03
N ASP A 79 5.69 -15.65 -1.99
CA ASP A 79 6.27 -16.60 -1.04
C ASP A 79 6.15 -16.07 0.41
N ILE A 80 6.35 -14.77 0.63
CA ILE A 80 6.08 -14.12 1.92
C ILE A 80 4.59 -14.20 2.29
N THR A 81 3.69 -14.01 1.33
CA THR A 81 2.23 -14.12 1.53
C THR A 81 1.85 -15.54 1.94
N MET A 82 2.44 -16.55 1.30
CA MET A 82 2.23 -17.95 1.66
C MET A 82 2.74 -18.25 3.07
N GLY A 83 3.87 -17.67 3.47
CA GLY A 83 4.36 -17.76 4.85
C GLY A 83 3.41 -17.12 5.86
N GLU A 84 2.84 -15.96 5.53
CA GLU A 84 1.84 -15.29 6.37
C GLU A 84 0.57 -16.13 6.51
N LYS A 85 0.09 -16.74 5.42
CA LYS A 85 -1.05 -17.67 5.43
C LYS A 85 -0.85 -18.85 6.38
N VAL A 86 0.38 -19.39 6.47
CA VAL A 86 0.69 -20.49 7.39
C VAL A 86 0.47 -20.08 8.85
N ILE A 87 0.69 -18.81 9.18
CA ILE A 87 0.55 -18.27 10.54
C ILE A 87 -0.88 -17.82 10.83
N THR A 88 -1.47 -17.04 9.92
CA THR A 88 -2.77 -16.39 10.15
C THR A 88 -3.95 -17.26 9.72
N GLY A 89 -3.70 -18.29 8.91
CA GLY A 89 -4.75 -19.10 8.28
C GLY A 89 -5.55 -18.35 7.22
N GLN A 90 -5.19 -17.11 6.89
CA GLN A 90 -5.91 -16.27 5.94
C GLN A 90 -5.21 -16.25 4.58
N ASP A 91 -6.00 -16.37 3.52
CA ASP A 91 -5.53 -16.28 2.12
C ASP A 91 -5.26 -14.84 1.66
N GLN A 92 -5.63 -13.85 2.47
CA GLN A 92 -5.46 -12.43 2.16
C GLN A 92 -4.35 -11.82 3.01
N PRO A 93 -3.60 -10.83 2.48
CA PRO A 93 -2.65 -10.04 3.27
C PRO A 93 -3.36 -9.43 4.48
N VAL A 94 -2.83 -9.65 5.67
CA VAL A 94 -3.36 -9.02 6.88
C VAL A 94 -2.91 -7.56 6.89
N GLN A 95 -3.82 -6.66 7.28
CA GLN A 95 -3.50 -5.25 7.42
C GLN A 95 -2.39 -5.06 8.45
N GLY A 96 -1.31 -4.37 8.06
CA GLY A 96 -0.11 -4.21 8.90
C GLY A 96 0.75 -5.47 9.02
N GLY A 97 0.38 -6.54 8.30
CA GLY A 97 1.14 -7.78 8.24
C GLY A 97 2.37 -7.70 7.34
N PRO A 98 3.24 -8.72 7.42
CA PRO A 98 4.49 -8.77 6.69
C PRO A 98 4.32 -8.69 5.16
N THR A 99 3.24 -9.24 4.60
CA THR A 99 2.90 -9.09 3.19
C THR A 99 2.59 -7.64 2.82
N SER A 100 1.83 -6.95 3.68
CA SER A 100 1.50 -5.53 3.47
C SER A 100 2.74 -4.64 3.47
N VAL A 101 3.70 -4.91 4.37
CA VAL A 101 5.02 -4.23 4.40
C VAL A 101 5.81 -4.49 3.11
N THR A 102 5.79 -5.73 2.63
CA THR A 102 6.53 -6.10 1.42
C THR A 102 5.93 -5.43 0.18
N GLN A 103 4.61 -5.40 0.08
CA GLN A 103 3.89 -4.73 -1.01
C GLN A 103 4.06 -3.21 -0.96
N SER A 104 4.07 -2.60 0.23
CA SER A 104 4.27 -1.16 0.36
C SER A 104 5.66 -0.74 -0.12
N ILE A 105 6.70 -1.55 0.14
CA ILE A 105 8.07 -1.28 -0.32
C ILE A 105 8.17 -1.44 -1.85
N LEU A 106 7.54 -2.48 -2.42
CA LEU A 106 7.49 -2.67 -3.88
C LEU A 106 6.78 -1.51 -4.58
N THR A 107 5.71 -1.00 -3.98
CA THR A 107 4.92 0.12 -4.53
C THR A 107 5.65 1.45 -4.34
N THR A 108 6.27 1.68 -3.19
CA THR A 108 7.02 2.91 -2.86
C THR A 108 8.30 3.02 -3.70
N GLY A 109 8.96 1.89 -4.01
CA GLY A 109 10.10 1.81 -4.93
C GLY A 109 9.75 2.15 -6.38
N SER A 110 8.47 2.10 -6.76
CA SER A 110 7.98 2.55 -8.08
C SER A 110 7.62 4.04 -8.12
N SER A 111 7.57 4.74 -6.97
CA SER A 111 7.05 6.11 -6.87
C SER A 111 7.99 7.12 -6.22
N SER A 112 9.31 6.91 -6.28
CA SER A 112 10.25 7.92 -5.78
C SER A 112 11.63 7.82 -6.41
N SER A 113 11.95 8.79 -7.27
CA SER A 113 13.34 9.25 -7.42
C SER A 113 13.68 10.06 -6.16
N PRO A 114 14.59 9.62 -5.28
CA PRO A 114 15.08 10.48 -4.22
C PRO A 114 16.28 11.24 -4.81
N SER A 115 16.05 12.49 -5.19
CA SER A 115 17.14 13.46 -5.27
C SER A 115 17.78 13.52 -3.88
N SER A 116 18.99 13.00 -3.79
CA SER A 116 19.79 13.00 -2.59
C SER A 116 20.12 14.43 -2.22
N ASP A 117 19.56 14.94 -1.13
CA ASP A 117 20.27 15.95 -0.35
C ASP A 117 20.04 15.76 1.14
N ARG A 118 21.16 15.87 1.85
CA ARG A 118 21.40 15.41 3.20
C ARG A 118 20.89 16.45 4.20
N SER A 119 20.26 15.98 5.28
CA SER A 119 20.59 16.34 6.68
C SER A 119 19.37 16.30 7.59
N ALA A 120 19.62 15.81 8.81
CA ALA A 120 18.64 15.53 9.83
C ALA A 120 17.85 16.77 10.32
N SER A 121 16.53 16.62 10.39
CA SER A 121 15.70 17.04 11.53
C SER A 121 14.37 16.28 11.52
N PRO A 122 13.88 15.80 12.67
CA PRO A 122 12.59 15.13 12.78
C PRO A 122 11.53 16.21 12.87
N SER A 123 11.08 16.73 11.73
CA SER A 123 9.98 17.69 11.73
C SER A 123 9.09 17.44 10.52
N ASN A 124 7.92 16.90 10.84
CA ASN A 124 6.72 16.89 10.02
C ASN A 124 6.91 16.26 8.64
N ALA A 125 6.77 14.93 8.59
CA ALA A 125 6.12 14.35 7.43
C ALA A 125 4.77 15.07 7.28
N ALA A 126 4.74 16.06 6.40
CA ALA A 126 3.53 16.55 5.80
C ALA A 126 2.92 15.35 5.08
N SER A 127 2.17 14.57 5.85
CA SER A 127 1.15 13.66 5.34
C SER A 127 0.33 14.54 4.43
N ASN A 128 0.48 14.34 3.13
CA ASN A 128 -0.39 14.97 2.14
C ASN A 128 -1.79 14.52 2.49
N ALA A 129 -2.51 15.33 3.27
CA ALA A 129 -3.83 14.99 3.72
C ALA A 129 -4.71 14.99 2.46
N SER A 130 -5.07 13.79 2.02
CA SER A 130 -5.74 13.55 0.75
C SER A 130 -7.11 14.22 0.67
N GLY A 131 -7.70 14.58 1.83
CA GLY A 131 -9.08 15.04 1.92
C GLY A 131 -10.08 13.93 1.59
N VAL A 132 -9.59 12.69 1.49
CA VAL A 132 -10.30 11.45 1.21
C VAL A 132 -10.11 10.53 2.41
N LEU A 133 -11.11 9.71 2.71
CA LEU A 133 -11.00 8.61 3.67
C LEU A 133 -10.19 7.47 3.06
N ASP A 134 -8.91 7.73 2.84
CA ASP A 134 -7.94 6.74 2.38
C ASP A 134 -7.51 5.82 3.53
N SER A 135 -6.75 4.78 3.18
CA SER A 135 -6.24 3.80 4.13
C SER A 135 -5.40 4.45 5.24
N GLU A 136 -4.68 5.54 4.94
CA GLU A 136 -3.88 6.27 5.93
C GLU A 136 -4.77 7.00 6.95
N THR A 137 -5.79 7.72 6.47
CA THR A 137 -6.76 8.42 7.30
C THR A 137 -7.57 7.45 8.16
N ILE A 138 -8.05 6.35 7.57
CA ILE A 138 -8.78 5.30 8.31
C ILE A 138 -7.88 4.68 9.38
N SER A 139 -6.60 4.45 9.08
CA SER A 139 -5.65 3.92 10.07
C SER A 139 -5.46 4.89 11.23
N LYS A 140 -5.30 6.19 10.98
CA LYS A 140 -5.24 7.22 12.04
C LYS A 140 -6.51 7.28 12.89
N ILE A 141 -7.68 7.13 12.27
CA ILE A 141 -8.97 7.04 12.97
C ILE A 141 -9.00 5.79 13.85
N THR A 142 -8.54 4.66 13.33
CA THR A 142 -8.45 3.37 14.05
C THR A 142 -7.54 3.46 15.26
N GLU A 143 -6.36 4.07 15.11
CA GLU A 143 -5.43 4.27 16.23
C GLU A 143 -6.05 5.12 17.35
N LYS A 144 -6.83 6.15 16.99
CA LYS A 144 -7.55 6.95 17.99
C LYS A 144 -8.69 6.16 18.63
N GLU A 145 -9.45 5.37 17.88
CA GLU A 145 -10.48 4.51 18.46
C GLU A 145 -9.89 3.48 19.41
N LYS A 146 -8.80 2.82 19.02
CA LYS A 146 -8.04 1.90 19.88
C LYS A 146 -7.58 2.58 21.16
N SER A 147 -7.09 3.82 21.07
CA SER A 147 -6.68 4.60 22.23
C SER A 147 -7.83 4.93 23.18
N LEU A 148 -9.07 4.96 22.70
CA LEU A 148 -10.27 5.26 23.49
C LEU A 148 -10.93 4.02 24.09
N THR A 149 -10.96 2.93 23.32
CA THR A 149 -11.65 1.68 23.71
C THR A 149 -10.74 0.66 24.35
N GLY A 150 -9.44 0.73 24.07
CA GLY A 150 -8.47 -0.32 24.37
C GLY A 150 -8.59 -1.54 23.45
N GLU A 151 -9.51 -1.54 22.48
CA GLU A 151 -9.68 -2.65 21.53
C GLU A 151 -8.74 -2.50 20.34
N ASP A 152 -8.08 -3.59 19.95
CA ASP A 152 -7.06 -3.60 18.89
C ASP A 152 -7.65 -3.46 17.47
N GLY A 153 -8.98 -3.40 17.34
CA GLY A 153 -9.69 -3.39 16.06
C GLY A 153 -10.85 -2.40 16.00
N ALA A 154 -11.49 -2.33 14.83
CA ALA A 154 -12.69 -1.53 14.64
C ALA A 154 -13.84 -2.09 15.48
N VAL A 155 -14.41 -1.28 16.37
CA VAL A 155 -15.57 -1.70 17.15
C VAL A 155 -16.80 -1.73 16.25
N THR A 156 -17.68 -2.72 16.47
CA THR A 156 -18.91 -2.85 15.68
C THR A 156 -19.77 -1.60 15.84
N GLY A 157 -19.94 -0.85 14.75
CA GLY A 157 -20.68 0.42 14.74
C GLY A 157 -19.89 1.61 15.31
N GLY A 158 -18.60 1.44 15.57
CA GLY A 158 -17.67 2.48 16.02
C GLY A 158 -17.19 3.41 14.90
N PRO A 159 -16.41 4.44 15.25
CA PRO A 159 -15.97 5.47 14.31
C PRO A 159 -15.14 4.92 13.15
N THR A 160 -14.31 3.89 13.36
CA THR A 160 -13.55 3.22 12.31
C THR A 160 -14.46 2.44 11.38
N ALA A 161 -15.43 1.69 11.92
CA ALA A 161 -16.38 0.97 11.09
C ALA A 161 -17.18 1.93 10.18
N ARG A 162 -17.50 3.12 10.68
CA ARG A 162 -18.15 4.19 9.91
C ARG A 162 -17.20 4.85 8.91
N ALA A 163 -15.94 5.07 9.27
CA ALA A 163 -14.93 5.57 8.33
C ALA A 163 -14.67 4.59 7.18
N GLN A 164 -14.68 3.29 7.47
CA GLN A 164 -14.53 2.22 6.49
C GLN A 164 -15.73 2.13 5.53
N GLN A 165 -16.95 2.48 5.95
CA GLN A 165 -18.12 2.55 5.06
C GLN A 165 -17.95 3.60 3.96
N HIS A 166 -17.16 4.63 4.22
CA HIS A 166 -16.85 5.71 3.29
C HIS A 166 -15.41 5.63 2.77
N ALA A 167 -14.78 4.44 2.83
CA ALA A 167 -13.41 4.27 2.37
C ALA A 167 -13.26 4.61 0.88
N GLY A 168 -12.30 5.48 0.56
CA GLY A 168 -12.07 5.99 -0.80
C GLY A 168 -12.98 7.15 -1.20
N GLU A 169 -13.92 7.57 -0.35
CA GLU A 169 -14.74 8.75 -0.59
C GLU A 169 -14.08 10.02 -0.02
N PRO A 170 -14.31 11.21 -0.62
CA PRO A 170 -13.93 12.48 0.00
C PRO A 170 -14.50 12.62 1.41
N ILE A 171 -13.79 13.29 2.31
CA ILE A 171 -14.26 13.58 3.66
C ILE A 171 -15.40 14.62 3.56
N THR A 172 -16.63 14.11 3.43
CA THR A 172 -17.85 14.92 3.38
C THR A 172 -18.43 15.15 4.77
N SER A 173 -19.35 16.11 4.88
CA SER A 173 -20.11 16.34 6.11
C SER A 173 -20.91 15.10 6.55
N GLN A 174 -21.35 14.28 5.60
CA GLN A 174 -22.05 13.02 5.88
C GLN A 174 -21.10 12.01 6.54
N ALA A 175 -19.93 11.78 5.94
CA ALA A 175 -18.93 10.87 6.50
C ALA A 175 -18.48 11.32 7.90
N LEU A 176 -18.29 12.63 8.12
CA LEU A 176 -17.99 13.17 9.45
C LEU A 176 -19.13 12.94 10.45
N HIS A 177 -20.39 13.07 10.01
CA HIS A 177 -21.55 12.79 10.85
C HIS A 177 -21.59 11.32 11.26
N ASP A 178 -21.42 10.40 10.30
CA ASP A 178 -21.45 8.96 10.55
C ASP A 178 -20.30 8.52 11.46
N ILE A 179 -19.09 9.06 11.26
CA ILE A 179 -17.94 8.84 12.16
C ILE A 179 -18.24 9.37 13.57
N THR A 180 -18.86 10.56 13.68
CA THR A 180 -19.25 11.14 14.97
C THR A 180 -20.29 10.28 15.69
N GLU A 181 -21.28 9.74 14.97
CA GLU A 181 -22.25 8.81 15.54
C GLU A 181 -21.59 7.52 16.03
N GLY A 182 -20.63 7.00 15.28
CA GLY A 182 -19.83 5.86 15.69
C GLY A 182 -19.04 6.14 16.97
N GLU A 183 -18.37 7.29 17.05
CA GLU A 183 -17.65 7.71 18.26
C GLU A 183 -18.58 7.77 19.47
N LYS A 184 -19.75 8.41 19.34
CA LYS A 184 -20.75 8.48 20.43
C LYS A 184 -21.21 7.11 20.90
N LYS A 185 -21.39 6.14 20.01
CA LYS A 185 -21.78 4.79 20.40
C LYS A 185 -20.71 4.11 21.25
N VAL A 186 -19.45 4.39 20.94
CA VAL A 186 -18.30 3.77 21.59
C VAL A 186 -17.96 4.44 22.92
N THR A 187 -18.10 5.76 23.01
CA THR A 187 -17.77 6.55 24.21
C THR A 187 -18.98 6.81 25.12
N GLY A 188 -20.14 6.22 24.82
CA GLY A 188 -21.38 6.43 25.60
C GLY A 188 -21.99 7.83 25.45
N GLY A 189 -21.67 8.55 24.36
CA GLY A 189 -22.24 9.84 24.01
C GLY A 189 -21.30 11.03 24.24
N GLU A 190 -20.14 10.82 24.84
CA GLU A 190 -19.17 11.88 25.13
C GLU A 190 -18.25 12.15 23.94
N ARG A 191 -18.16 13.41 23.51
CA ARG A 191 -17.22 13.80 22.44
C ARG A 191 -15.81 13.86 23.00
N VAL A 192 -14.88 13.11 22.41
CA VAL A 192 -13.52 13.09 22.92
C VAL A 192 -12.64 14.07 22.16
N LYS A 193 -12.01 14.97 22.90
CA LYS A 193 -11.07 15.94 22.33
C LYS A 193 -9.86 15.20 21.77
N GLY A 194 -9.64 15.29 20.45
CA GLY A 194 -8.57 14.53 19.77
C GLY A 194 -8.94 13.06 19.50
N GLY A 195 -10.23 12.73 19.62
CA GLY A 195 -10.77 11.43 19.23
C GLY A 195 -10.82 11.23 17.71
N PRO A 196 -11.33 10.07 17.26
CA PRO A 196 -11.36 9.68 15.85
C PRO A 196 -12.08 10.70 14.96
N THR A 197 -13.17 11.33 15.41
CA THR A 197 -13.82 12.41 14.66
C THR A 197 -12.92 13.64 14.49
N SER A 198 -12.20 14.01 15.56
CA SER A 198 -11.27 15.15 15.51
C SER A 198 -10.13 14.89 14.53
N THR A 199 -9.67 13.65 14.41
CA THR A 199 -8.69 13.23 13.41
C THR A 199 -9.24 13.36 12.00
N ALA A 200 -10.44 12.84 11.71
CA ALA A 200 -11.05 12.99 10.39
C ALA A 200 -11.22 14.46 9.99
N GLN A 201 -11.64 15.31 10.93
CA GLN A 201 -11.74 16.76 10.70
C GLN A 201 -10.37 17.41 10.49
N SER A 202 -9.34 16.95 11.22
CA SER A 202 -7.97 17.45 11.07
C SER A 202 -7.39 17.12 9.69
N GLU A 203 -7.64 15.90 9.18
CA GLU A 203 -7.20 15.52 7.84
C GLU A 203 -7.95 16.33 6.75
N LEU A 204 -9.26 16.59 6.91
CA LEU A 204 -9.98 17.50 6.01
C LEU A 204 -9.46 18.94 6.07
N ALA A 205 -9.10 19.44 7.26
CA ALA A 205 -8.57 20.78 7.41
C ALA A 205 -7.18 20.90 6.75
N LYS A 206 -6.32 19.90 6.93
CA LYS A 206 -5.01 19.82 6.28
C LYS A 206 -5.12 19.70 4.75
N SER A 207 -6.16 19.05 4.23
CA SER A 207 -6.37 18.95 2.78
C SER A 207 -6.85 20.25 2.13
N ARG A 208 -7.26 21.23 2.94
CA ARG A 208 -7.75 22.55 2.50
C ARG A 208 -6.75 23.68 2.79
N ALA A 209 -5.69 23.40 3.55
CA ALA A 209 -4.65 24.35 3.94
C ALA A 209 -3.53 24.38 2.91
#